data_AF-A0AAW2UGL6-F1
#
_entry.id   AF-A0AAW2UGL6-F1
#
_cell.length_a   1.000
_cell.length_b   1.000
_cell.length_c   1.000
_cell.angle_alpha   90.00
_cell.angle_beta   90.00
_cell.angle_gamma   90.00
#
_symmetry.space_group_name_H-M   'P 1'
#
loop_
_entity.id
_entity.type
_entity.pdbx_description
1 polymer ?
#
loop_
_entity_poly.entity_id
_entity_poly.type
_entity_poly.pdbx_seq_one_letter_code
_entity_poly.pdbx_strand_id
1 'polypeptide(L)'
;MLVKSKEAQDHVADLEETFSLLREYKLKLNPGKCAFGVQGECFLGFMVTQRGIEANPSKIKAILDMKAPSNVSEVQRLTGRITTLSRFISKSVEKSLPFFKVLRKVKNFEWGTSCRQAFEELKNYLAKLPLLVKPCKGIPSTYTSPSPPSSQFSPRSRGRRQTDAYILC
;
A
#
# COMPACT_ATOMS: atom_id res chain seq x y z
N MET A 1 -5.66 -8.58 -14.79
CA MET A 1 -4.31 -8.95 -15.27
C MET A 1 -3.52 -7.66 -15.39
N LEU A 2 -2.30 -7.56 -14.86
CA LEU A 2 -1.55 -6.30 -14.98
C LEU A 2 -0.60 -6.35 -16.17
N VAL A 3 -0.74 -5.43 -17.13
CA VAL A 3 0.17 -5.27 -18.26
C VAL A 3 0.99 -4.00 -18.04
N LYS A 4 2.31 -4.08 -18.16
CA LYS A 4 3.20 -2.94 -17.94
C LYS A 4 4.32 -2.96 -18.97
N SER A 5 4.50 -1.83 -19.64
CA SER A 5 5.57 -1.63 -20.61
C SER A 5 6.71 -0.82 -20.02
N LYS A 6 7.88 -0.89 -20.66
CA LYS A 6 9.04 -0.05 -20.31
C LYS A 6 8.87 1.36 -20.84
N GLU A 7 8.34 1.48 -22.05
CA GLU A 7 8.06 2.76 -22.71
C GLU A 7 6.58 2.84 -23.08
N ALA A 8 6.05 4.07 -23.14
CA ALA A 8 4.64 4.29 -23.47
C ALA A 8 4.29 3.85 -24.90
N GLN A 9 5.25 3.97 -25.83
CA GLN A 9 5.06 3.62 -27.24
C GLN A 9 4.91 2.10 -27.45
N ASP A 10 5.60 1.29 -26.64
CA ASP A 10 5.54 -0.18 -26.75
C ASP A 10 4.22 -0.75 -26.23
N HIS A 11 3.46 0.05 -25.49
CA HIS A 11 2.35 -0.44 -24.69
C HIS A 11 1.17 -0.98 -25.50
N VAL A 12 0.96 -0.43 -26.70
CA VAL A 12 -0.05 -0.95 -27.63
C VAL A 12 0.35 -2.35 -28.12
N ALA A 13 1.63 -2.55 -28.46
CA ALA A 13 2.14 -3.85 -28.91
C ALA A 13 2.07 -4.90 -27.80
N ASP A 14 2.45 -4.56 -26.56
CA ASP A 14 2.36 -5.46 -25.41
C ASP A 14 0.89 -5.88 -25.11
N LEU A 15 -0.06 -4.95 -25.29
CA LEU A 15 -1.50 -5.25 -25.15
C LEU A 15 -1.99 -6.16 -26.28
N GLU A 16 -1.56 -5.95 -27.52
CA GLU A 16 -1.92 -6.80 -28.66
C GLU A 16 -1.43 -8.24 -28.48
N GLU A 17 -0.19 -8.42 -28.02
CA GLU A 17 0.37 -9.73 -27.68
C GLU A 17 -0.45 -10.39 -26.56
N THR A 18 -0.71 -9.65 -25.49
CA THR A 18 -1.48 -10.14 -24.34
C THR A 18 -2.89 -10.57 -24.74
N PHE A 19 -3.60 -9.77 -25.54
CA PHE A 19 -4.94 -10.12 -26.01
C PHE A 19 -4.92 -11.29 -26.99
N SER A 20 -3.86 -11.46 -27.78
CA SER A 20 -3.71 -12.61 -28.67
C SER A 20 -3.55 -13.90 -27.87
N LEU A 21 -2.73 -13.90 -26.82
CA LEU A 21 -2.61 -15.03 -25.89
C LEU A 21 -3.95 -15.34 -25.19
N LEU A 22 -4.66 -14.32 -24.70
CA LEU A 22 -5.98 -14.52 -24.08
C LEU A 22 -6.97 -15.18 -25.05
N ARG A 23 -6.98 -14.77 -26.32
CA ARG A 23 -7.82 -15.38 -27.36
C ARG A 23 -7.41 -16.83 -27.64
N GLU A 24 -6.13 -17.11 -27.76
CA GLU A 24 -5.59 -18.45 -27.99
C GLU A 24 -6.05 -19.43 -26.89
N TYR A 25 -5.92 -19.03 -25.63
CA TYR A 25 -6.35 -19.82 -24.48
C TYR A 25 -7.85 -19.69 -24.14
N LYS A 26 -8.64 -19.01 -24.99
CA LYS A 26 -10.10 -18.79 -24.83
C LYS A 26 -10.48 -18.14 -23.49
N LEU A 27 -9.59 -17.32 -22.93
CA LEU A 27 -9.84 -16.53 -21.73
C LEU A 27 -10.58 -15.25 -22.10
N LYS A 28 -11.65 -14.93 -21.35
CA LYS A 28 -12.45 -13.72 -21.56
C LYS A 28 -12.24 -12.75 -20.40
N LEU A 29 -11.98 -11.49 -20.75
CA LEU A 29 -11.98 -10.37 -19.80
C LEU A 29 -13.40 -9.81 -19.66
N ASN A 30 -13.69 -9.19 -18.51
CA ASN A 30 -14.92 -8.43 -18.31
C ASN A 30 -14.63 -6.95 -18.61
N PRO A 31 -15.16 -6.38 -19.71
CA PRO A 31 -14.86 -5.00 -20.08
C PRO A 31 -15.22 -3.97 -19.01
N GLY A 32 -16.26 -4.23 -18.21
CA GLY A 32 -16.67 -3.34 -17.12
C GLY A 32 -15.76 -3.37 -15.89
N LYS A 33 -14.75 -4.25 -15.86
CA LYS A 33 -13.75 -4.37 -14.79
C LYS A 33 -12.32 -4.08 -15.25
N CYS A 34 -12.11 -3.79 -16.53
CA CYS A 34 -10.80 -3.45 -17.08
C CYS A 34 -10.69 -1.93 -17.22
N ALA A 35 -9.54 -1.35 -16.91
CA ALA A 35 -9.35 0.10 -17.03
C ALA A 35 -8.18 0.43 -17.94
N PHE A 36 -8.49 1.07 -19.07
CA PHE A 36 -7.50 1.42 -20.07
C PHE A 36 -7.05 2.89 -19.96
N GLY A 37 -5.73 3.13 -20.05
CA GLY A 37 -5.14 4.47 -20.16
C GLY A 37 -5.20 5.31 -18.88
N VAL A 38 -5.39 4.71 -17.71
CA VAL A 38 -5.55 5.42 -16.43
C VAL A 38 -4.21 5.76 -15.77
N GLN A 39 -4.14 6.90 -15.08
CA GLN A 39 -2.93 7.31 -14.34
C GLN A 39 -2.67 6.47 -13.08
N GLY A 40 -3.71 5.81 -12.57
CA GLY A 40 -3.59 4.79 -11.55
C GLY A 40 -4.94 4.15 -11.20
N GLU A 41 -4.90 2.91 -10.72
CA GLU A 41 -6.08 2.16 -10.34
C GLU A 41 -5.83 1.24 -9.13
N CYS A 42 -6.91 0.90 -8.43
CA CYS A 42 -6.87 -0.08 -7.36
C CYS A 42 -6.80 -1.52 -7.90
N PHE A 43 -5.62 -2.13 -7.87
CA PHE A 43 -5.38 -3.54 -8.23
C PHE A 43 -4.94 -4.36 -7.02
N LEU A 44 -5.59 -5.51 -6.79
CA LEU A 44 -5.35 -6.40 -5.65
C LEU A 44 -5.33 -5.70 -4.28
N GLY A 45 -6.15 -4.65 -4.14
CA GLY A 45 -6.26 -3.88 -2.90
C GLY A 45 -5.15 -2.86 -2.66
N PHE A 46 -4.29 -2.60 -3.66
CA PHE A 46 -3.30 -1.51 -3.69
C PHE A 46 -3.64 -0.53 -4.79
N MET A 47 -3.25 0.73 -4.64
CA MET A 47 -3.31 1.69 -5.73
C MET A 47 -2.02 1.53 -6.55
N VAL A 48 -2.12 1.24 -7.84
CA VAL A 48 -0.97 1.15 -8.74
C VAL A 48 -0.97 2.42 -9.57
N THR A 49 0.09 3.22 -9.45
CA THR A 49 0.23 4.50 -10.16
C THR A 49 1.52 4.52 -10.97
N GLN A 50 1.70 5.61 -11.72
CA GLN A 50 2.96 5.86 -12.42
C GLN A 50 4.20 5.81 -11.51
N ARG A 51 4.03 6.29 -10.27
CA ARG A 51 5.09 6.45 -9.27
C ARG A 51 5.43 5.16 -8.55
N GLY A 52 4.54 4.16 -8.56
CA GLY A 52 4.75 2.89 -7.89
C GLY A 52 3.46 2.32 -7.29
N ILE A 53 3.60 1.65 -6.16
CA ILE A 53 2.49 1.06 -5.42
C ILE A 53 2.16 2.00 -4.26
N GLU A 54 0.95 2.50 -4.23
CA GLU A 54 0.43 3.43 -3.24
C GLU A 54 -0.62 2.75 -2.36
N ALA A 55 -0.84 3.34 -1.19
CA ALA A 55 -1.91 2.90 -0.32
C ALA A 55 -3.25 3.23 -0.98
N ASN A 56 -4.19 2.30 -0.89
CA ASN A 56 -5.53 2.50 -1.46
C ASN A 56 -6.22 3.69 -0.77
N PRO A 57 -6.58 4.76 -1.50
CA PRO A 57 -7.20 5.96 -0.92
C PRO A 57 -8.51 5.67 -0.19
N SER A 58 -9.31 4.70 -0.66
CA SER A 58 -10.56 4.30 0.01
C SER A 58 -10.30 3.67 1.38
N LYS A 59 -9.21 2.91 1.53
CA LYS A 59 -8.82 2.34 2.83
C LYS A 59 -8.30 3.40 3.79
N ILE A 60 -7.54 4.38 3.28
CA ILE A 60 -7.08 5.53 4.07
C ILE A 60 -8.27 6.37 4.52
N LYS A 61 -9.14 6.75 3.59
CA LYS A 61 -10.33 7.56 3.84
C LYS A 61 -11.24 6.91 4.88
N ALA A 62 -11.41 5.59 4.82
CA ALA A 62 -12.17 4.86 5.83
C ALA A 62 -11.63 5.03 7.27
N ILE A 63 -10.32 5.22 7.45
CA ILE A 63 -9.72 5.50 8.78
C ILE A 63 -9.84 6.99 9.12
N LEU A 64 -9.60 7.90 8.17
CA LEU A 64 -9.70 9.35 8.39
C LEU A 64 -11.11 9.76 8.82
N ASP A 65 -12.13 9.24 8.13
CA ASP A 65 -13.55 9.51 8.38
C ASP A 65 -14.10 8.74 9.61
N MET A 66 -13.32 7.82 10.18
CA MET A 66 -13.73 7.04 11.34
C MET A 66 -13.81 7.92 12.59
N LYS A 67 -14.90 7.83 13.34
CA LYS A 67 -14.99 8.42 14.69
C LYS A 67 -14.11 7.64 15.66
N ALA A 68 -13.75 8.26 16.79
CA ALA A 68 -12.99 7.59 17.84
C ALA A 68 -13.76 6.32 18.30
N PRO A 69 -13.10 5.14 18.33
CA PRO A 69 -13.71 3.91 18.78
C PRO A 69 -14.30 4.01 20.19
N SER A 70 -15.56 3.59 20.32
CA SER A 70 -16.32 3.63 21.58
C SER A 70 -16.42 2.27 22.28
N ASN A 71 -16.05 1.19 21.60
CA ASN A 71 -16.16 -0.17 22.10
C ASN A 71 -15.07 -1.09 21.51
N VAL A 72 -14.91 -2.27 22.12
CA VAL A 72 -13.90 -3.27 21.73
C VAL A 72 -14.05 -3.70 20.27
N SER A 73 -15.27 -3.85 19.76
CA SER A 73 -15.52 -4.24 18.37
C SER A 73 -15.03 -3.17 17.39
N GLU A 74 -15.24 -1.89 17.69
CA GLU A 74 -14.72 -0.78 16.90
C GLU A 74 -13.19 -0.69 16.94
N VAL A 75 -12.57 -0.99 18.08
CA VAL A 75 -11.10 -1.08 18.17
C VAL A 75 -10.58 -2.25 17.32
N GLN A 76 -11.24 -3.40 17.34
CA GLN A 76 -10.90 -4.52 16.45
C GLN A 76 -11.01 -4.11 14.98
N ARG A 77 -12.10 -3.44 14.58
CA ARG A 77 -12.26 -2.90 13.22
C ARG A 77 -11.14 -1.93 12.84
N LEU A 78 -10.76 -1.03 13.75
CA LEU A 78 -9.63 -0.12 13.55
C LEU A 78 -8.33 -0.91 13.34
N THR A 79 -8.00 -1.86 14.23
CA THR A 79 -6.78 -2.67 14.10
C THR A 79 -6.76 -3.47 12.80
N GLY A 80 -7.90 -4.02 12.37
CA GLY A 80 -8.00 -4.70 11.08
C GLY A 80 -7.67 -3.77 9.91
N ARG A 81 -8.23 -2.55 9.91
CA ARG A 81 -7.93 -1.53 8.90
C ARG A 81 -6.45 -1.14 8.90
N ILE A 82 -5.85 -0.93 10.07
CA ILE A 82 -4.41 -0.65 10.22
C ILE A 82 -3.57 -1.78 9.63
N THR A 83 -3.90 -3.04 9.90
CA THR A 83 -3.18 -4.21 9.38
C THR A 83 -3.16 -4.21 7.85
N THR A 84 -4.27 -3.83 7.19
CA THR A 84 -4.30 -3.74 5.72
C THR A 84 -3.37 -2.65 5.14
N LEU A 85 -3.04 -1.64 5.95
CA LEU A 85 -2.14 -0.54 5.58
C LEU A 85 -0.74 -0.66 6.21
N SER A 86 -0.47 -1.72 6.99
CA SER A 86 0.78 -1.90 7.75
C SER A 86 2.05 -1.65 6.94
N ARG A 87 2.11 -2.12 5.68
CA ARG A 87 3.24 -1.93 4.77
C ARG A 87 3.56 -0.46 4.44
N PHE A 88 2.59 0.44 4.61
CA PHE A 88 2.72 1.88 4.37
C PHE A 88 2.91 2.68 5.66
N ILE A 89 2.74 2.05 6.82
CA ILE A 89 2.84 2.70 8.13
C ILE A 89 4.18 2.31 8.74
N SER A 90 5.14 3.24 8.73
CA SER A 90 6.41 3.02 9.42
C SER A 90 6.17 2.75 10.89
N LYS A 91 6.79 1.67 11.41
CA LYS A 91 6.64 1.23 12.81
C LYS A 91 5.17 1.00 13.21
N SER A 92 4.38 0.41 12.30
CA SER A 92 2.93 0.20 12.50
C SER A 92 2.60 -0.52 13.81
N VAL A 93 3.42 -1.49 14.21
CA VAL A 93 3.26 -2.25 15.46
C VAL A 93 3.40 -1.32 16.66
N GLU A 94 4.49 -0.54 16.74
CA GLU A 94 4.73 0.43 17.82
C GLU A 94 3.58 1.44 17.92
N LYS A 95 3.14 1.99 16.79
CA LYS A 95 2.03 2.97 16.72
C LYS A 95 0.67 2.39 17.10
N SER A 96 0.49 1.07 16.99
CA SER A 96 -0.77 0.40 17.33
C SER A 96 -0.77 -0.26 18.71
N LEU A 97 0.36 -0.22 19.45
CA LEU A 97 0.46 -0.74 20.82
C LEU A 97 -0.64 -0.24 21.76
N PRO A 98 -1.04 1.06 21.75
CA PRO A 98 -2.11 1.53 22.63
C PRO A 98 -3.43 0.79 22.39
N PHE A 99 -3.76 0.51 21.12
CA PHE A 99 -4.99 -0.22 20.76
C PHE A 99 -4.94 -1.67 21.23
N PHE A 100 -3.81 -2.35 21.07
CA PHE A 100 -3.65 -3.73 21.56
C PHE A 100 -3.76 -3.84 23.08
N LYS A 101 -3.29 -2.84 23.83
CA LYS A 101 -3.43 -2.80 25.30
C LYS A 101 -4.91 -2.77 25.72
N VAL A 102 -5.73 -1.98 25.02
CA VAL A 102 -7.18 -1.89 25.27
C VAL A 102 -7.88 -3.21 24.90
N LEU A 103 -7.50 -3.82 23.78
CA LEU A 103 -8.05 -5.13 23.37
C LEU A 103 -7.76 -6.26 24.36
N ARG A 104 -6.67 -6.19 25.14
CA ARG A 104 -6.37 -7.15 26.22
C ARG A 104 -7.23 -6.95 27.46
N LYS A 105 -7.77 -5.75 27.68
CA LYS A 105 -8.59 -5.39 28.86
C LYS A 105 -10.08 -5.35 28.53
N VAL A 106 -10.59 -6.39 27.87
CA VAL A 106 -11.99 -6.44 27.37
C VAL A 106 -13.03 -6.13 28.46
N LYS A 107 -12.83 -6.62 29.70
CA LYS A 107 -13.76 -6.41 30.82
C LYS A 107 -13.81 -4.96 31.33
N ASN A 108 -12.72 -4.20 31.18
CA ASN A 108 -12.59 -2.81 31.64
C ASN A 108 -12.16 -1.93 30.46
N PHE A 109 -12.96 -1.95 29.39
CA PHE A 109 -12.68 -1.16 28.21
C PHE A 109 -12.71 0.33 28.57
N GLU A 110 -11.60 1.02 28.30
CA GLU A 110 -11.51 2.46 28.45
C GLU A 110 -10.72 3.03 27.27
N TRP A 111 -11.36 3.95 26.53
CA TRP A 111 -10.69 4.71 25.48
C TRP A 111 -9.94 5.90 26.08
N GLY A 112 -8.83 5.59 26.75
CA GLY A 112 -8.02 6.58 27.46
C GLY A 112 -7.26 7.55 26.54
N THR A 113 -6.67 8.57 27.15
CA THR A 113 -5.93 9.66 26.47
C THR A 113 -4.84 9.14 25.54
N SER A 114 -4.10 8.09 25.94
CA SER A 114 -3.06 7.47 25.11
C SER A 114 -3.62 6.88 23.81
N CYS A 115 -4.81 6.27 23.82
CA CYS A 115 -5.43 5.74 22.61
C CYS A 115 -5.95 6.85 21.71
N ARG A 116 -6.54 7.90 22.30
CA ARG A 116 -7.00 9.08 21.56
C ARG A 116 -5.84 9.77 20.85
N GLN A 117 -4.74 10.01 21.56
CA GLN A 117 -3.55 10.63 20.98
C GLN A 117 -2.96 9.77 19.86
N ALA A 118 -2.79 8.47 20.08
CA ALA A 118 -2.26 7.56 19.05
C ALA A 118 -3.18 7.49 17.81
N PHE A 119 -4.49 7.58 17.99
CA PHE A 119 -5.45 7.59 16.88
C PHE A 119 -5.36 8.87 16.05
N GLU A 120 -5.25 10.03 16.69
CA GLU A 120 -5.06 11.31 15.98
C GLU A 120 -3.70 11.39 15.29
N GLU A 121 -2.62 10.92 15.94
CA GLU A 121 -1.30 10.80 15.31
C GLU A 121 -1.33 9.88 14.08
N LEU A 122 -2.04 8.74 14.17
CA LEU A 122 -2.26 7.84 13.04
C LEU A 122 -3.00 8.55 11.91
N LYS A 123 -4.10 9.26 12.19
CA LYS A 123 -4.84 10.02 11.17
C LYS A 123 -3.96 11.07 10.50
N ASN A 124 -3.22 11.85 11.28
CA ASN A 124 -2.30 12.86 10.76
C ASN A 124 -1.20 12.25 9.89
N TYR A 125 -0.68 11.09 10.29
CA TYR A 125 0.30 10.35 9.49
C TYR A 125 -0.30 9.84 8.18
N LEU A 126 -1.50 9.25 8.23
CA LEU A 126 -2.20 8.75 7.04
C LEU A 126 -2.61 9.86 6.07
N ALA A 127 -2.93 11.06 6.58
CA ALA A 127 -3.22 12.23 5.74
C ALA A 127 -1.99 12.73 4.97
N LYS A 128 -0.78 12.46 5.49
CA LYS A 128 0.50 12.88 4.91
C LYS A 128 1.30 11.70 4.35
N LEU A 129 0.63 10.59 4.04
CA LEU A 129 1.31 9.32 3.76
C LEU A 129 2.29 9.46 2.59
N PRO A 130 3.58 9.14 2.79
CA PRO A 130 4.55 9.13 1.69
C PRO A 130 4.29 7.93 0.76
N LEU A 131 4.61 8.10 -0.52
CA LEU A 131 4.48 7.07 -1.53
C LEU A 131 5.53 5.96 -1.30
N LEU A 132 5.15 4.68 -1.44
CA LEU A 132 6.15 3.62 -1.52
C LEU A 132 6.75 3.64 -2.92
N VAL A 133 8.02 4.03 -2.97
CA VAL A 133 8.80 4.00 -4.21
C VAL A 133 9.18 2.57 -4.53
N LYS A 134 9.16 2.21 -5.81
CA LYS A 134 9.63 0.91 -6.27
C LYS A 134 11.07 0.66 -5.80
N PRO A 135 11.42 -0.56 -5.37
CA PRO A 135 12.81 -0.92 -5.13
C PRO A 135 13.63 -0.70 -6.41
N CYS A 136 14.64 0.17 -6.36
CA CYS A 136 15.56 0.37 -7.47
C CYS A 136 16.52 -0.83 -7.55
N LYS A 137 16.66 -1.42 -8.75
CA LYS A 137 17.68 -2.46 -9.00
C LYS A 137 19.06 -1.89 -8.63
N GLY A 138 19.77 -2.56 -7.73
CA GLY A 138 21.10 -2.16 -7.25
C GLY A 138 21.13 -1.54 -5.85
N ILE A 139 19.98 -1.16 -5.28
CA ILE A 139 19.87 -0.92 -3.84
C ILE A 139 19.54 -2.27 -3.21
N PRO A 140 20.37 -2.82 -2.31
CA PRO A 140 19.99 -4.00 -1.54
C PRO A 140 18.65 -3.68 -0.88
N SER A 141 17.63 -4.51 -1.13
CA SER A 141 16.43 -4.47 -0.30
C SER A 141 16.88 -4.91 1.09
N THR A 142 17.32 -3.96 1.92
CA THR A 142 17.77 -4.22 3.27
C THR A 142 16.54 -4.68 4.03
N TYR A 143 16.34 -5.98 4.09
CA TYR A 143 15.39 -6.61 5.00
C TYR A 143 15.95 -6.38 6.41
N THR A 144 15.59 -5.24 7.00
CA THR A 144 15.94 -4.94 8.39
C THR A 144 14.99 -5.75 9.25
N SER A 145 15.38 -6.99 9.57
CA SER A 145 14.88 -7.66 10.76
C SER A 145 15.12 -6.74 11.97
N PRO A 146 14.22 -6.66 12.97
CA PRO A 146 14.40 -5.85 14.17
C PRO A 146 15.49 -6.41 15.12
N SER A 147 16.69 -6.64 14.58
CA SER A 147 17.91 -7.07 15.26
C SER A 147 19.01 -6.01 15.05
N PRO A 148 19.93 -5.78 16.00
CA PRO A 148 20.85 -4.66 15.96
C PRO A 148 21.88 -4.78 14.80
N PRO A 149 22.33 -3.66 14.20
CA PRO A 149 23.09 -3.70 12.95
C PRO A 149 24.59 -3.86 13.18
N SER A 150 25.22 -4.77 12.42
CA SER A 150 26.65 -4.76 12.16
C SER A 150 26.94 -4.50 10.69
N SER A 151 27.81 -3.50 10.47
CA SER A 151 28.67 -3.24 9.32
C SER A 151 28.07 -2.88 7.94
N GLN A 152 28.34 -1.62 7.60
CA GLN A 152 28.48 -0.93 6.31
C GLN A 152 28.57 -1.78 5.03
N PHE A 153 27.81 -1.36 4.02
CA PHE A 153 28.17 -1.56 2.61
C PHE A 153 27.78 -0.32 1.80
N SER A 154 28.72 0.19 1.00
CA SER A 154 28.52 1.30 0.06
C SER A 154 28.78 0.80 -1.35
N PRO A 155 27.91 1.12 -2.32
CA PRO A 155 28.39 1.26 -3.69
C PRO A 155 27.89 2.53 -4.40
N ARG A 156 28.83 3.17 -5.10
CA ARG A 156 28.62 4.13 -6.19
C ARG A 156 27.79 3.49 -7.32
N SER A 157 26.86 4.23 -7.93
CA SER A 157 26.80 4.40 -9.40
C SER A 157 25.64 5.28 -9.89
N ARG A 158 25.83 5.74 -11.14
CA ARG A 158 25.17 6.80 -11.91
C ARG A 158 23.69 6.53 -12.18
N GLY A 159 22.89 7.60 -12.12
CA GLY A 159 21.46 7.57 -12.35
C GLY A 159 21.04 7.58 -13.82
N ARG A 160 19.83 7.07 -14.08
CA ARG A 160 18.93 7.50 -15.16
C ARG A 160 17.48 7.33 -14.71
N ARG A 161 16.64 8.29 -15.08
CA ARG A 161 15.21 8.37 -14.72
C ARG A 161 14.42 7.46 -15.67
N GLN A 162 13.64 6.55 -15.12
CA GLN A 162 12.72 5.67 -15.84
C GLN A 162 11.32 6.28 -15.75
N THR A 163 10.72 6.64 -16.88
CA THR A 163 9.32 7.07 -16.97
C THR A 163 8.48 5.89 -17.44
N ASP A 164 7.67 5.33 -16.54
CA ASP A 164 6.84 4.16 -16.81
C ASP A 164 5.38 4.59 -17.09
N ALA A 165 4.78 4.12 -18.18
CA ALA A 165 3.34 4.20 -18.46
C ALA A 165 2.66 2.85 -18.13
N TYR A 166 1.41 2.89 -17.66
CA TYR A 166 0.69 1.72 -17.14
C TYR A 166 -0.72 1.68 -17.73
N ILE A 167 -1.17 0.48 -18.10
CA ILE A 167 -2.60 0.18 -18.24
C ILE A 167 -2.91 -1.15 -17.55
N LEU A 168 -3.96 -1.15 -16.74
CA LEU A 168 -4.40 -2.25 -15.90
C LEU A 168 -5.55 -3.01 -16.59
N CYS A 169 -5.47 -4.34 -16.71
CA CYS A 169 -6.67 -5.16 -16.96
C CYS A 169 -7.26 -5.70 -15.66
#